data_AF-A0A9E5Z869-F1
#
_entry.id   AF-A0A9E5Z869-F1
#
_cell.length_a   1.000
_cell.length_b   1.000
_cell.length_c   1.000
_cell.angle_alpha   90.00
_cell.angle_beta   90.00
_cell.angle_gamma   90.00
#
_symmetry.space_group_name_H-M   'P 1'
#
loop_
_entity.id
_entity.type
_entity.pdbx_description
1 polymer ?
#
loop_
_entity_poly.entity_id
_entity_poly.type
_entity_poly.pdbx_seq_one_letter_code
_entity_poly.pdbx_strand_id
1 'polypeptide(L)'
;MKKVGRNDPCFCGSGKKYKNCHELSATSVANSTKSFWIIAILILLLIFVIFSIVYSPSYNQSDGPSGTPPAGKVWSEEHGHWHDL
;
A
#
# COMPACT_ATOMS: atom_id res chain seq x y z
N MET A 1 36.86 -30.86 18.56
CA MET A 1 35.80 -31.06 17.53
C MET A 1 35.39 -29.70 16.97
N LYS A 2 35.64 -29.44 15.67
CA LYS A 2 35.16 -28.20 15.03
C LYS A 2 33.64 -28.26 14.97
N LYS A 3 32.94 -27.31 15.61
CA LYS A 3 31.50 -27.15 15.42
C LYS A 3 31.26 -26.77 13.96
N VAL A 4 30.39 -27.49 13.29
CA VAL A 4 29.96 -27.13 11.93
C VAL A 4 29.26 -25.76 11.99
N GLY A 5 29.56 -24.86 11.06
CA GLY A 5 29.00 -23.52 11.06
C GLY A 5 27.52 -23.54 10.71
N ARG A 6 26.74 -22.68 11.37
CA ARG A 6 25.29 -22.54 11.18
C ARG A 6 24.87 -22.42 9.69
N ASN A 7 25.67 -21.73 8.87
CA ASN A 7 25.38 -21.53 7.45
C ASN A 7 26.04 -22.55 6.51
N ASP A 8 26.87 -23.46 7.01
CA ASP A 8 27.60 -24.42 6.18
C ASP A 8 26.66 -25.50 5.61
N PRO A 9 27.03 -26.18 4.50
CA PRO A 9 26.27 -27.32 4.00
C PRO A 9 26.11 -28.39 5.08
N CYS A 10 24.88 -28.90 5.23
CA CYS A 10 24.61 -29.92 6.21
C CYS A 10 25.28 -31.25 5.83
N PHE A 11 25.91 -31.91 6.79
CA PHE A 11 26.65 -33.17 6.58
C PHE A 11 25.78 -34.36 6.16
N CYS A 12 24.46 -34.25 6.22
CA CYS A 12 23.51 -35.29 5.82
C CYS A 12 23.33 -35.42 4.29
N GLY A 13 24.05 -34.64 3.50
CA GLY A 13 23.95 -34.68 2.03
C GLY A 13 22.72 -34.01 1.43
N SER A 14 21.90 -33.32 2.24
CA SER A 14 20.68 -32.66 1.76
C SER A 14 20.91 -31.40 0.92
N GLY A 15 22.14 -30.88 0.87
CA GLY A 15 22.48 -29.60 0.23
C GLY A 15 21.93 -28.35 0.95
N LYS A 16 21.18 -28.52 2.04
CA LYS A 16 20.63 -27.40 2.83
C LYS A 16 21.66 -26.88 3.84
N LYS A 17 21.54 -25.60 4.23
CA LYS A 17 22.33 -25.02 5.33
C LYS A 17 22.09 -25.78 6.63
N TYR A 18 23.12 -26.00 7.43
CA TYR A 18 23.07 -26.74 8.69
C TYR A 18 21.93 -26.26 9.61
N LYS A 19 21.75 -24.94 9.72
CA LYS A 19 20.67 -24.29 10.47
C LYS A 19 19.25 -24.68 10.11
N ASN A 20 19.05 -25.06 8.84
CA ASN A 20 17.75 -25.41 8.28
C ASN A 20 17.57 -26.94 8.17
N CYS A 21 18.50 -27.72 8.75
CA CYS A 21 18.49 -29.16 8.66
C CYS A 21 18.73 -29.78 10.04
N HIS A 22 19.99 -30.02 10.43
CA HIS A 22 20.31 -30.74 11.68
C HIS A 22 20.57 -29.82 12.89
N GLU A 23 20.45 -28.50 12.74
CA GLU A 23 20.43 -27.55 13.87
C GLU A 23 19.00 -27.20 14.33
N LEU A 24 17.98 -27.93 13.87
CA LEU A 24 16.58 -27.71 14.27
C LEU A 24 16.34 -28.21 15.70
N SER A 25 16.95 -27.54 16.68
CA SER A 25 16.56 -27.65 18.08
C SER A 25 15.19 -27.01 18.26
N ALA A 26 14.16 -27.85 18.37
CA ALA A 26 12.80 -27.57 18.85
C ALA A 26 12.17 -26.22 18.42
N THR A 27 11.12 -26.31 17.58
CA THR A 27 10.22 -25.23 17.13
C THR A 27 10.63 -24.59 15.80
N SER A 28 10.49 -25.35 14.71
CA SER A 28 10.44 -24.80 13.36
C SER A 28 9.03 -24.27 13.07
N VAL A 29 8.60 -23.23 13.80
CA VAL A 29 7.87 -22.16 13.11
C VAL A 29 8.97 -21.42 12.35
N ALA A 30 8.84 -21.34 11.03
CA ALA A 30 9.80 -20.64 10.20
C ALA A 30 9.69 -19.13 10.47
N ASN A 31 10.34 -18.64 11.54
CA ASN A 31 10.38 -17.23 11.89
C ASN A 31 11.38 -16.52 10.96
N SER A 32 10.95 -16.26 9.73
CA SER A 32 11.55 -15.22 8.89
C SER A 32 10.70 -13.95 8.97
N THR A 33 10.50 -13.44 10.19
CA THR A 33 9.62 -12.32 10.55
C THR A 33 10.26 -10.95 10.28
N LYS A 34 10.75 -10.73 9.06
CA LYS A 34 11.37 -9.44 8.65
C LYS A 34 10.41 -8.53 7.88
N SER A 35 9.13 -8.48 8.26
CA SER A 35 8.13 -7.66 7.55
C SER A 35 7.19 -6.87 8.46
N PHE A 36 7.59 -6.59 9.71
CA PHE A 36 6.85 -5.66 10.57
C PHE A 36 6.65 -4.28 9.90
N TRP A 37 7.61 -3.85 9.09
CA TRP A 37 7.51 -2.64 8.27
C TRP A 37 6.43 -2.69 7.19
N ILE A 38 6.12 -3.88 6.64
CA ILE A 38 5.03 -4.02 5.66
C ILE A 38 3.69 -3.74 6.33
N ILE A 39 3.49 -4.25 7.56
CA ILE A 39 2.27 -3.99 8.34
C ILE A 39 2.16 -2.49 8.67
N ALA A 40 3.26 -1.85 9.07
CA ALA A 40 3.28 -0.41 9.31
C ALA A 40 2.91 0.41 8.06
N ILE A 41 3.44 0.03 6.89
CA ILE A 41 3.12 0.69 5.61
C ILE A 41 1.64 0.51 5.25
N LEU A 42 1.07 -0.69 5.43
CA LEU A 42 -0.34 -0.94 5.15
C LEU A 42 -1.26 -0.12 6.05
N ILE A 43 -0.92 0.01 7.34
CA ILE A 43 -1.67 0.85 8.29
C ILE A 43 -1.56 2.32 7.89
N LEU A 44 -0.39 2.80 7.48
CA LEU A 44 -0.18 4.19 7.07
C LEU A 44 -0.98 4.52 5.79
N LEU A 45 -1.00 3.62 4.81
CA LEU A 45 -1.82 3.76 3.61
C LEU A 45 -3.31 3.78 3.92
N LEU A 46 -3.78 2.92 4.83
CA LEU A 46 -5.17 2.90 5.27
C LEU A 46 -5.56 4.23 5.94
N ILE A 47 -4.72 4.75 6.83
CA ILE A 47 -4.94 6.04 7.49
C ILE A 47 -4.98 7.18 6.47
N PHE A 48 -4.08 7.19 5.48
CA PHE A 48 -4.06 8.22 4.43
C PHE A 48 -5.34 8.22 3.58
N VAL A 49 -5.86 7.05 3.23
CA VAL A 49 -7.13 6.93 2.48
C VAL A 49 -8.31 7.42 3.32
N ILE A 50 -8.38 7.02 4.60
CA ILE A 50 -9.44 7.48 5.51
C ILE A 50 -9.35 9.00 5.72
N PHE A 51 -8.15 9.53 5.94
CA PHE A 51 -7.90 10.97 6.05
C PHE A 51 -8.32 11.69 4.77
N SER A 52 -7.98 11.17 3.61
CA SER A 52 -8.38 11.76 2.33
C SER A 52 -9.89 11.80 2.17
N ILE A 53 -10.64 10.77 2.58
CA ILE A 53 -12.11 10.77 2.52
C ILE A 53 -12.72 11.76 3.52
N VAL A 54 -12.22 11.80 4.76
CA VAL A 54 -12.76 12.65 5.84
C VAL A 54 -12.43 14.13 5.63
N TYR A 55 -11.23 14.42 5.15
CA TYR A 55 -10.74 15.77 4.88
C TYR A 55 -10.76 16.11 3.39
N SER A 56 -11.46 15.33 2.56
CA SER A 56 -11.76 15.74 1.19
C SER A 56 -12.43 17.09 1.28
N PRO A 57 -11.82 18.19 0.78
CA PRO A 57 -12.61 19.37 0.50
C PRO A 57 -13.67 18.88 -0.46
N SER A 58 -14.95 19.10 -0.15
CA SER A 58 -16.05 18.73 -1.01
C SER A 58 -15.79 19.32 -2.40
N TYR A 59 -15.19 18.54 -3.30
CA TYR A 59 -15.02 18.92 -4.70
C TYR A 59 -16.35 18.66 -5.38
N ASN A 60 -17.38 19.31 -4.86
CA ASN A 60 -18.62 19.53 -5.57
C ASN A 60 -18.28 20.56 -6.64
N GLN A 61 -17.66 20.10 -7.72
CA GLN A 61 -17.58 20.87 -8.94
C GLN A 61 -18.87 20.62 -9.71
N SER A 62 -19.90 21.38 -9.38
CA SER A 62 -21.06 21.59 -10.27
C SER A 62 -21.90 22.78 -9.84
N ASP A 63 -21.31 23.77 -9.17
CA ASP A 63 -21.94 25.08 -9.08
C ASP A 63 -21.27 25.92 -10.16
N GLY A 64 -21.85 25.92 -11.36
CA GLY A 64 -21.60 26.99 -12.32
C GLY A 64 -21.80 28.37 -11.65
N PRO A 65 -21.35 29.47 -12.28
CA PRO A 65 -21.49 30.80 -11.69
C PRO A 65 -22.93 31.00 -11.19
N SER A 66 -23.10 31.26 -9.89
CA SER A 66 -24.41 31.54 -9.30
C SER A 66 -25.02 32.76 -9.99
N GLY A 67 -25.94 32.51 -10.91
CA GLY A 67 -26.59 33.53 -11.73
C GLY A 67 -27.54 32.89 -12.73
N THR A 68 -28.62 33.59 -13.07
CA THR A 68 -29.48 33.19 -14.17
C THR A 68 -28.67 33.23 -15.47
N PRO A 69 -28.74 32.17 -16.31
CA PRO A 69 -28.04 32.16 -17.59
C PRO A 69 -28.50 33.33 -18.45
N PRO A 70 -27.60 33.99 -19.20
CA PRO A 70 -28.01 34.90 -20.27
C PRO A 70 -28.95 34.16 -21.23
N ALA A 71 -30.01 34.83 -21.71
CA ALA A 71 -30.99 34.23 -22.61
C ALA A 71 -30.29 33.61 -23.84
N GLY A 72 -30.51 32.31 -24.06
CA GLY A 72 -29.91 31.57 -25.17
C GLY A 72 -28.54 30.94 -24.90
N LYS A 73 -28.03 30.95 -23.65
CA LYS A 73 -26.72 30.36 -23.32
C LYS A 73 -26.80 29.20 -22.33
N VAL A 74 -25.94 28.19 -22.52
CA VAL A 74 -25.76 27.03 -21.62
C VAL A 74 -24.34 27.01 -21.04
N TRP A 75 -24.20 26.65 -19.77
CA TRP A 75 -22.90 26.56 -19.10
C TRP A 75 -22.21 25.24 -19.44
N SER A 76 -20.93 25.29 -19.81
CA SER A 76 -20.12 24.10 -20.03
C SER A 76 -19.13 23.88 -18.89
N GLU A 77 -19.33 22.81 -18.13
CA GLU A 77 -18.47 22.45 -16.99
C GLU A 77 -17.04 22.07 -17.42
N GLU A 78 -16.87 21.53 -18.63
CA GLU A 78 -15.55 21.12 -19.17
C GLU A 78 -14.65 22.32 -19.50
N HIS A 79 -15.23 23.47 -19.85
CA HIS A 79 -14.48 24.63 -20.34
C HIS A 79 -14.71 25.92 -19.56
N GLY A 80 -15.54 25.92 -18.52
CA GLY A 80 -15.76 27.07 -17.65
C GLY A 80 -16.28 28.33 -18.35
N HIS A 81 -17.03 28.17 -19.46
CA HIS A 81 -17.63 29.29 -20.19
C HIS A 81 -19.03 28.97 -20.72
N TRP A 82 -19.74 30.03 -21.16
CA TRP A 82 -21.06 29.93 -21.76
C TRP A 82 -20.96 29.61 -23.26
N HIS A 83 -21.79 28.69 -23.73
CA HIS A 83 -22.03 28.45 -25.16
C HIS A 83 -23.40 28.98 -25.56
N ASP A 84 -23.53 29.47 -26.79
CA ASP A 84 -24.83 29.79 -27.39
C ASP A 84 -25.57 28.48 -27.76
N LEU A 85 -26.89 28.46 -27.58
CA LEU A 85 -27.80 27.37 -27.98
C LEU A 85 -27.97 27.25 -29.50
#